data_AF-A0A964PGA1-F1
#
_entry.id   AF-A0A964PGA1-F1
#
_cell.length_a   1.000
_cell.length_b   1.000
_cell.length_c   1.000
_cell.angle_alpha   90.00
_cell.angle_beta   90.00
_cell.angle_gamma   90.00
#
_symmetry.space_group_name_H-M   'P 1'
#
loop_
_entity.id
_entity.type
_entity.pdbx_description
1 polymer ?
#
loop_
_entity_poly.entity_id
_entity_poly.type
_entity_poly.pdbx_seq_one_letter_code
_entity_poly.pdbx_strand_id
1 'polypeptide(L)' 'MAGGDDLQRITGIGPSLERRLKQPGITTFQQIASWSEIDIERISKELGPFSHRIRRDRWIEQARQVGSLEGEPAA' A
#
# COMPACT_ATOMS: atom_id res chain seq x y z
N MET A 1 -5.68 9.96 -17.32
CA MET A 1 -4.54 10.32 -16.45
C MET A 1 -5.06 10.45 -15.04
N ALA A 2 -4.31 9.95 -14.05
CA ALA A 2 -4.65 9.77 -12.63
C ALA A 2 -5.41 8.47 -12.28
N GLY A 3 -4.87 7.32 -12.69
CA GLY A 3 -5.26 6.03 -12.12
C GLY A 3 -4.25 5.64 -11.04
N GLY A 4 -4.47 6.09 -9.80
CA GLY A 4 -3.78 5.47 -8.68
C GLY A 4 -4.22 4.00 -8.59
N ASP A 5 -3.30 3.12 -8.23
CA ASP A 5 -3.59 1.71 -8.02
C ASP A 5 -4.67 1.52 -6.94
N ASP A 6 -5.46 0.46 -7.09
CA ASP A 6 -6.42 0.02 -6.08
C ASP A 6 -5.67 -0.63 -4.91
N LEU A 7 -5.17 0.19 -3.98
CA LEU A 7 -4.46 -0.29 -2.78
C LEU A 7 -5.29 -1.31 -1.98
N GLN A 8 -6.62 -1.27 -2.14
CA GLN A 8 -7.57 -2.26 -1.63
C GLN A 8 -7.30 -3.71 -2.09
N ARG A 9 -6.50 -3.92 -3.14
CA ARG A 9 -6.03 -5.25 -3.56
C ARG A 9 -5.09 -5.90 -2.53
N ILE A 10 -4.44 -5.10 -1.69
CA ILE A 10 -3.61 -5.61 -0.60
C ILE A 10 -4.52 -6.00 0.56
N THR A 11 -4.43 -7.26 0.96
CA THR A 11 -5.20 -7.77 2.10
C THR A 11 -4.88 -6.96 3.35
N GLY A 12 -5.91 -6.37 3.97
CA GLY A 12 -5.78 -5.52 5.15
C GLY A 12 -5.86 -4.01 4.88
N ILE A 13 -5.79 -3.56 3.63
CA ILE A 13 -6.06 -2.17 3.22
C ILE A 13 -7.54 -2.06 2.85
N GLY A 14 -8.32 -1.39 3.71
CA GLY A 14 -9.70 -1.02 3.40
C GLY A 14 -9.83 0.37 2.76
N PRO A 15 -11.03 0.76 2.29
CA PRO A 15 -11.26 2.07 1.65
C PRO A 15 -10.91 3.26 2.57
N SER A 16 -11.10 3.12 3.89
CA SER A 16 -10.69 4.15 4.87
C SER A 16 -9.18 4.31 4.96
N LEU A 17 -8.44 3.21 4.83
CA LEU A 17 -6.98 3.20 4.87
C LEU A 17 -6.39 3.71 3.58
N GLU A 18 -6.93 3.28 2.45
CA GLU A 18 -6.55 3.82 1.14
C GLU A 18 -6.67 5.35 1.15
N ARG A 19 -7.77 5.92 1.63
CA ARG A 19 -7.89 7.38 1.74
C ARG A 19 -6.80 8.01 2.61
N ARG A 20 -6.44 7.38 3.73
CA ARG A 20 -5.34 7.85 4.60
C ARG A 20 -3.99 7.77 3.91
N LEU A 21 -3.73 6.73 3.12
CA LEU A 21 -2.51 6.59 2.33
C LEU A 21 -2.46 7.59 1.16
N LYS A 22 -3.62 7.89 0.57
CA LYS A 22 -3.73 8.89 -0.49
C LYS A 22 -3.48 10.32 0.02
N GLN A 23 -3.66 10.60 1.32
CA GLN A 23 -3.36 11.94 1.88
C GLN A 23 -1.89 12.37 1.72
N PRO A 24 -0.88 11.55 2.07
CA PRO A 24 0.52 11.84 1.78
C PRO A 24 0.92 11.59 0.30
N GLY A 25 -0.03 11.23 -0.58
CA GLY A 25 0.23 10.98 -2.01
C GLY A 25 0.47 9.51 -2.37
N ILE A 26 0.33 8.59 -1.40
CA ILE A 26 0.56 7.16 -1.63
C ILE A 26 -0.67 6.58 -2.32
N THR A 27 -0.52 6.40 -3.61
CA THR A 27 -1.60 6.01 -4.53
C THR A 27 -1.24 4.77 -5.34
N THR A 28 -0.03 4.24 -5.21
CA THR A 28 0.48 3.14 -6.06
C THR A 28 1.13 2.04 -5.25
N PHE A 29 1.05 0.79 -5.72
CA PHE A 29 1.67 -0.36 -5.07
C PHE A 29 3.20 -0.21 -5.01
N GLN A 30 3.83 0.35 -6.04
CA GLN A 30 5.28 0.59 -6.05
C GLN A 30 5.76 1.47 -4.89
N GLN A 31 4.96 2.44 -4.46
CA GLN A 31 5.30 3.30 -3.32
C GLN A 31 5.28 2.48 -2.03
N ILE A 32 4.26 1.64 -1.83
CA ILE A 32 4.17 0.73 -0.68
C ILE A 32 5.31 -0.28 -0.69
N ALA A 33 5.59 -0.87 -1.86
CA ALA A 33 6.69 -1.81 -2.07
C ALA A 33 8.09 -1.21 -1.82
N SER A 34 8.20 0.12 -1.87
CA SER A 34 9.42 0.88 -1.64
C SER A 34 9.50 1.48 -0.23
N TRP A 35 8.51 1.24 0.63
CA TRP A 35 8.57 1.70 2.02
C TRP A 35 9.76 1.09 2.74
N SER A 36 10.56 1.96 3.34
CA SER A 36 11.63 1.57 4.25
C SER A 36 11.07 1.44 5.68
N GLU A 37 11.87 0.88 6.59
CA GLU A 37 11.45 0.74 8.00
C GLU A 37 11.01 2.09 8.61
N ILE A 38 11.66 3.18 8.23
CA ILE A 38 11.32 4.55 8.63
C ILE A 38 9.94 4.96 8.10
N ASP A 39 9.63 4.69 6.83
CA ASP A 39 8.31 4.99 6.26
C ASP A 39 7.23 4.16 6.93
N ILE A 40 7.50 2.87 7.16
CA ILE A 40 6.60 1.98 7.89
C ILE A 40 6.34 2.55 9.29
N GLU A 41 7.35 3.06 9.99
CA GLU A 41 7.16 3.67 11.32
C GLU A 41 6.35 4.98 11.27
N ARG A 42 6.59 5.83 10.28
CA ARG A 42 5.82 7.08 10.09
C ARG A 42 4.36 6.77 9.78
N ILE A 43 4.12 5.93 8.78
CA ILE A 43 2.79 5.48 8.38
C ILE A 43 2.13 4.67 9.51
N SER A 44 2.90 3.90 10.26
CA SER A 44 2.43 3.18 11.45
C SER A 44 1.87 4.13 12.49
N LYS A 45 2.55 5.25 12.77
CA LYS A 45 2.06 6.29 13.69
C LYS A 45 0.78 6.96 13.19
N GLU A 46 0.66 7.22 11.88
CA GLU A 46 -0.56 7.80 11.28
C GLU A 46 -1.74 6.82 11.24
N LEU A 47 -1.45 5.54 10.99
CA LEU A 47 -2.43 4.46 10.94
C LEU A 47 -2.81 3.95 12.34
N GLY A 48 -2.01 4.25 13.37
CA GLY A 48 -2.25 3.89 14.76
C GLY A 48 -2.54 2.40 14.92
N PRO A 49 -3.77 1.98 15.27
CA PRO A 49 -4.13 0.58 15.45
C PRO A 49 -4.06 -0.24 14.15
N PHE A 50 -4.09 0.37 12.97
CA PHE A 50 -4.01 -0.35 11.70
C PHE A 50 -2.57 -0.69 11.27
N SER A 51 -1.57 -0.11 11.93
CA SER A 51 -0.16 -0.33 11.64
C SER A 51 0.28 -1.79 11.78
N HIS A 52 -0.29 -2.52 12.73
CA HIS A 52 0.01 -3.94 12.92
C HIS A 52 -0.30 -4.76 11.65
N ARG A 53 -1.27 -4.32 10.84
CA ARG A 53 -1.67 -4.98 9.59
C ARG A 53 -0.61 -4.83 8.50
N ILE A 54 0.13 -3.71 8.47
CA ILE A 54 1.21 -3.50 7.49
C ILE A 54 2.23 -4.64 7.56
N ARG A 55 2.66 -5.01 8.79
CA ARG A 55 3.61 -6.09 9.02
C ARG A 55 2.95 -7.46 9.04
N ARG A 56 1.78 -7.61 9.68
CA ARG A 56 1.07 -8.90 9.79
C ARG A 56 0.62 -9.41 8.43
N ASP A 57 0.00 -8.55 7.64
CA ASP A 57 -0.46 -8.86 6.29
C ASP A 57 0.64 -8.60 5.24
N ARG A 58 1.86 -8.23 5.64
CA ARG A 58 3.03 -8.09 4.74
C ARG A 58 2.71 -7.22 3.52
N TRP A 59 2.20 -6.02 3.74
CA TRP A 59 1.73 -5.15 2.65
C TRP A 59 2.81 -4.85 1.62
N ILE A 60 4.07 -4.74 2.03
CA ILE A 60 5.21 -4.51 1.12
C ILE A 60 5.39 -5.69 0.17
N GLU A 61 5.33 -6.92 0.69
CA GLU A 61 5.44 -8.13 -0.13
C GLU A 61 4.24 -8.27 -1.08
N GLN A 62 3.03 -8.05 -0.57
CA GLN A 62 1.81 -8.06 -1.40
C GLN A 62 1.84 -6.94 -2.45
N ALA A 63 2.29 -5.74 -2.11
CA ALA A 63 2.39 -4.62 -3.05
C ALA A 63 3.41 -4.90 -4.15
N ARG A 64 4.54 -5.54 -3.81
CA ARG A 64 5.50 -6.01 -4.82
C ARG A 64 4.86 -7.04 -5.73
N GLN A 65 4.18 -8.03 -5.15
CA GLN A 65 3.51 -9.06 -5.91
C GLN A 65 2.45 -8.46 -6.84
N VAL A 66 1.47 -7.71 -6.31
CA VAL A 66 0.40 -7.09 -7.10
C VAL A 66 0.95 -6.09 -8.10
N GLY A 67 1.89 -5.22 -7.72
CA GLY A 67 2.50 -4.26 -8.64
C GLY A 67 3.30 -4.90 -9.78
N SER A 68 3.89 -6.08 -9.56
CA SER A 68 4.52 -6.87 -10.63
C SER A 68 3.50 -7.58 -11.52
N LEU A 69 2.34 -7.96 -10.98
CA LEU A 69 1.26 -8.63 -11.72
C LEU A 69 0.43 -7.64 -12.57
N GLU A 70 0.23 -6.41 -12.08
CA GLU A 70 -0.50 -5.34 -12.78
C GLU A 70 0.32 -4.68 -13.91
N GLY A 71 1.62 -5.01 -13.99
CA GLY A 71 2.50 -4.61 -15.09
C GLY A 71 2.37 -5.48 -16.34
N GLU A 72 1.53 -6.51 -16.32
CA GLU A 72 1.29 -7.35 -17.49
C GLU A 72 0.07 -6.81 -18.25
N PRO A 73 0.22 -6.24 -19.46
CA PRO A 73 -0.92 -6.10 -20.34
C PRO A 73 -1.37 -7.51 -20.65
N ALA A 74 -2.53 -7.91 -20.12
CA ALA A 74 -3.24 -9.08 -20.63
C ALA A 74 -3.34 -8.91 -22.15
N ALA A 75 -2.62 -9.77 -22.86
CA ALA A 75 -2.57 -9.84 -24.32
C ALA A 75 -3.93 -10.17 -24.93
#